data_AF-A0A5P9NRY1-F1
#
_entry.id   AF-A0A5P9NRY1-F1
#
_cell.length_a   1.000
_cell.length_b   1.000
_cell.length_c   1.000
_cell.angle_alpha   90.00
_cell.angle_beta   90.00
_cell.angle_gamma   90.00
#
_symmetry.space_group_name_H-M   'P 1'
#
loop_
_entity.id
_entity.type
_entity.pdbx_description
1 polymer ?
#
loop_
_entity_poly.entity_id
_entity_poly.type
_entity_poly.pdbx_seq_one_letter_code
_entity_poly.pdbx_strand_id
1 'polypeptide(L)'
;SMYEFEKIFPGCRLIDIHELLLEKGIKLDDVKGVRYMYHDPCHTPMKQQDPMRTVKALVGEPTIKSERCCGESGTLAVTRPDISTQIRFRKLEELQKNQATIAADTDHTAVKMLTSCPSCLQGLARYQGDTGIEADYIVVEMAKHLLGENWMADYVKKANAGGIERVLV
;
A
#
# COMPACT_ATOMS: atom_id res chain seq x y z
N SER A 1 -7.97 -18.13 14.11
CA SER A 1 -9.18 -18.46 13.34
C SER A 1 -8.73 -18.74 11.92
N MET A 2 -8.67 -20.03 11.54
CA MET A 2 -8.30 -20.44 10.18
C MET A 2 -9.63 -20.50 9.42
N TYR A 3 -9.79 -19.69 8.38
CA TYR A 3 -11.03 -19.68 7.62
C TYR A 3 -11.25 -21.08 7.02
N GLU A 4 -12.41 -21.70 7.26
CA GLU A 4 -12.75 -23.03 6.75
C GLU A 4 -13.17 -23.00 5.27
N PHE A 5 -12.47 -22.21 4.45
CA PHE A 5 -12.78 -22.02 3.04
C PHE A 5 -12.74 -23.34 2.26
N GLU A 6 -11.87 -24.29 2.64
CA GLU A 6 -11.80 -25.62 2.04
C GLU A 6 -13.09 -26.45 2.17
N LYS A 7 -13.92 -26.18 3.20
CA LYS A 7 -15.21 -26.88 3.36
C LYS A 7 -16.25 -26.41 2.33
N ILE A 8 -16.13 -25.18 1.85
CA ILE A 8 -17.03 -24.57 0.87
C ILE A 8 -16.45 -24.71 -0.54
N PHE A 9 -15.13 -24.54 -0.67
CA PHE A 9 -14.38 -24.59 -1.92
C PHE A 9 -13.16 -25.51 -1.76
N PRO A 10 -13.34 -26.83 -1.94
CA PRO A 10 -12.23 -27.78 -1.83
C PRO A 10 -11.09 -27.45 -2.78
N GLY A 11 -9.86 -27.44 -2.28
CA GLY A 11 -8.66 -27.10 -3.06
C GLY A 11 -8.49 -25.61 -3.38
N CYS A 12 -9.34 -24.74 -2.83
CA CYS A 12 -9.15 -23.30 -2.99
C CYS A 12 -7.89 -22.82 -2.27
N ARG A 13 -7.24 -21.81 -2.84
CA ARG A 13 -6.09 -21.15 -2.23
C ARG A 13 -6.47 -19.71 -1.87
N LEU A 14 -6.27 -19.35 -0.61
CA LEU A 14 -6.32 -17.96 -0.17
C LEU A 14 -4.94 -17.33 -0.33
N ILE A 15 -4.86 -16.27 -1.11
CA ILE A 15 -3.63 -15.54 -1.39
C ILE A 15 -3.94 -14.06 -1.46
N ASP A 16 -3.05 -13.24 -0.89
CA ASP A 16 -3.14 -11.79 -1.03
C ASP A 16 -2.78 -11.36 -2.46
N ILE A 17 -3.39 -10.29 -2.96
CA ILE A 17 -3.17 -9.83 -4.33
C ILE A 17 -1.70 -9.51 -4.61
N HIS A 18 -0.95 -8.96 -3.65
CA HIS A 18 0.45 -8.60 -3.83
C HIS A 18 1.33 -9.86 -3.99
N GLU A 19 1.03 -10.90 -3.21
CA GLU A 19 1.71 -12.19 -3.32
C GLU A 19 1.36 -12.91 -4.63
N LEU A 20 0.10 -12.80 -5.07
CA LEU A 20 -0.34 -13.33 -6.36
C LEU A 20 0.37 -12.64 -7.54
N LEU A 21 0.47 -11.30 -7.51
CA LEU A 21 1.19 -10.54 -8.55
C LEU A 21 2.65 -10.98 -8.62
N LEU A 22 3.31 -11.14 -7.47
CA LEU A 22 4.69 -11.60 -7.40
C LEU A 22 4.85 -13.02 -7.95
N GLU A 23 3.95 -13.95 -7.60
CA GLU A 23 3.94 -15.31 -8.15
C GLU A 23 3.79 -15.32 -9.67
N LYS A 24 3.00 -14.39 -10.22
CA LYS A 24 2.81 -14.23 -11.67
C LYS A 24 3.95 -13.48 -12.36
N GLY A 25 4.96 -13.03 -11.61
CA GLY A 25 6.06 -12.22 -12.14
C GLY A 25 5.65 -10.81 -12.55
N ILE A 26 4.48 -10.32 -12.08
CA ILE A 26 4.00 -8.97 -12.35
C ILE A 26 4.60 -8.06 -11.28
N LYS A 27 5.62 -7.30 -11.67
CA LYS A 27 6.39 -6.38 -10.83
C LYS A 27 6.81 -5.17 -11.64
N LEU A 28 7.32 -4.14 -10.98
CA LEU A 28 7.91 -2.99 -11.63
C LEU A 28 9.38 -3.26 -11.92
N ASP A 29 9.79 -3.07 -13.17
CA ASP A 29 11.19 -3.15 -13.59
C ASP A 29 11.79 -1.73 -13.61
N ASP A 30 12.90 -1.55 -12.90
CA ASP A 30 13.72 -0.33 -12.92
C ASP A 30 12.95 0.99 -12.79
N VAL A 31 12.11 1.13 -11.74
CA VAL A 31 11.43 2.42 -11.47
C VAL A 31 12.48 3.48 -11.14
N LYS A 32 12.68 4.42 -12.07
CA LYS A 32 13.60 5.55 -11.89
C LYS A 32 12.88 6.76 -11.34
N GLY A 33 13.58 7.55 -10.52
CA GLY A 33 13.08 8.85 -10.04
C GLY A 33 12.12 8.79 -8.85
N VAL A 34 11.71 7.61 -8.37
CA VAL A 34 10.90 7.49 -7.15
C VAL A 34 11.56 6.55 -6.14
N ARG A 35 11.49 6.93 -4.87
CA ARG A 35 11.84 6.08 -3.73
C ARG A 35 10.58 5.74 -2.96
N TYR A 36 10.50 4.47 -2.56
CA TYR A 36 9.34 3.97 -1.84
C TYR A 36 9.68 3.75 -0.36
N MET A 37 8.72 4.09 0.47
CA MET A 37 8.61 3.60 1.84
C MET A 37 7.40 2.68 1.93
N TYR A 38 7.49 1.56 2.64
CA TYR A 38 6.34 0.69 2.86
C TYR A 38 5.88 0.76 4.31
N HIS A 39 4.62 1.15 4.51
CA HIS A 39 3.93 1.01 5.78
C HIS A 39 3.21 -0.33 5.83
N ASP A 40 3.81 -1.28 6.55
CA ASP A 40 3.18 -2.56 6.84
C ASP A 40 2.02 -2.38 7.82
N PRO A 41 0.77 -2.70 7.42
CA PRO A 41 -0.39 -2.53 8.29
C PRO A 41 -0.28 -3.39 9.55
N CYS A 42 -0.85 -2.92 10.65
CA CYS A 42 -0.95 -3.71 11.89
C CYS A 42 -1.63 -5.08 11.65
N HIS A 43 -2.52 -5.16 10.66
CA HIS A 43 -3.16 -6.39 10.19
C HIS A 43 -2.70 -6.72 8.78
N THR A 44 -1.41 -7.02 8.61
CA THR A 44 -0.83 -7.31 7.29
C THR A 44 -1.60 -8.45 6.58
N PRO A 45 -2.00 -8.29 5.30
CA PRO A 45 -2.77 -9.30 4.59
C PRO A 45 -1.87 -10.39 3.97
N MET A 46 -0.58 -10.10 3.76
CA MET A 46 0.41 -11.02 3.19
C MET A 46 0.77 -12.11 4.23
N LYS A 47 0.73 -13.38 3.82
CA LYS A 47 0.89 -14.54 4.74
C LYS A 47 1.89 -15.59 4.27
N GLN A 48 2.32 -15.55 3.03
CA GLN A 48 3.23 -16.54 2.44
C GLN A 48 4.70 -16.22 2.77
N GLN A 49 5.04 -14.94 2.92
CA GLN A 49 6.38 -14.51 3.29
C GLN A 49 6.37 -13.17 4.03
N ASP A 50 7.56 -12.68 4.38
CA ASP A 50 7.74 -11.36 4.96
C ASP A 50 7.17 -10.25 4.03
N PRO A 51 6.29 -9.37 4.54
CA PRO A 51 5.68 -8.29 3.76
C PRO A 51 6.69 -7.37 3.07
N MET A 52 7.78 -7.00 3.75
CA MET A 52 8.81 -6.13 3.17
C MET A 52 9.50 -6.83 1.99
N ARG A 53 9.74 -8.14 2.09
CA ARG A 53 10.29 -8.93 0.98
C ARG A 53 9.36 -8.94 -0.23
N THR A 54 8.05 -9.12 -0.04
CA THR A 54 7.07 -9.05 -1.14
C THR A 54 7.09 -7.67 -1.79
N VAL A 55 7.03 -6.60 -1.00
CA VAL A 55 6.97 -5.24 -1.55
C VAL A 55 8.27 -4.86 -2.27
N LYS A 56 9.44 -5.18 -1.71
CA LYS A 56 10.72 -4.97 -2.40
C LYS A 56 10.80 -5.69 -3.74
N ALA A 57 10.31 -6.92 -3.80
CA ALA A 57 10.28 -7.69 -5.04
C ALA A 57 9.30 -7.12 -6.08
N LEU A 58 8.24 -6.44 -5.63
CA LEU A 58 7.23 -5.82 -6.50
C LEU A 58 7.63 -4.44 -7.02
N VAL A 59 8.22 -3.58 -6.16
CA VAL A 59 8.44 -2.16 -6.49
C VAL A 59 9.91 -1.71 -6.45
N GLY A 60 10.82 -2.57 -6.00
CA GLY A 60 12.27 -2.33 -6.02
C GLY A 60 12.95 -2.45 -4.65
N GLU A 61 14.18 -2.98 -4.66
CA GLU A 61 14.99 -3.24 -3.46
C GLU A 61 15.31 -2.03 -2.55
N PRO A 62 15.48 -0.81 -3.08
CA PRO A 62 15.72 0.38 -2.24
C PRO A 62 14.54 0.76 -1.35
N THR A 63 13.40 0.07 -1.44
CA THR A 63 12.22 0.32 -0.59
C THR A 63 12.57 0.10 0.88
N ILE A 64 12.31 1.11 1.71
CA ILE A 64 12.53 1.04 3.16
C ILE A 64 11.22 0.88 3.93
N LYS A 65 11.30 0.40 5.16
CA LYS A 65 10.13 0.23 6.02
C LYS A 65 9.77 1.54 6.73
N SER A 66 8.48 1.88 6.70
CA SER A 66 7.88 2.99 7.44
C SER A 66 7.32 2.47 8.77
N GLU A 67 8.17 2.47 9.80
CA GLU A 67 7.85 1.96 11.13
C GLU A 67 6.71 2.74 11.83
N ARG A 68 6.14 2.11 12.86
CA ARG A 68 5.02 2.60 13.70
C ARG A 68 3.66 2.69 12.99
N CYS A 69 2.62 2.54 13.80
CA CYS A 69 1.21 2.66 13.42
C CYS A 69 0.90 4.05 12.86
N CYS A 70 0.00 4.13 11.87
CA CYS A 70 -0.47 5.40 11.31
C CYS A 70 -1.38 6.21 12.26
N GLY A 71 -1.89 5.60 13.34
CA GLY A 71 -2.70 6.26 14.37
C GLY A 71 -4.17 6.49 14.01
N GLU A 72 -4.57 6.27 12.77
CA GLU A 72 -5.88 6.70 12.24
C GLU A 72 -6.82 5.52 11.89
N SER A 73 -6.26 4.34 11.59
CA SER A 73 -7.03 3.18 11.14
C SER A 73 -7.84 2.51 12.26
N GLY A 74 -8.92 1.81 11.88
CA GLY A 74 -9.69 0.95 12.80
C GLY A 74 -10.53 1.70 13.83
N THR A 75 -11.14 2.82 13.43
CA THR A 75 -11.96 3.74 14.26
C THR A 75 -11.24 4.36 15.48
N LEU A 76 -9.94 4.12 15.64
CA LEU A 76 -9.15 4.63 16.77
C LEU A 76 -9.16 6.16 16.86
N ALA A 77 -8.99 6.85 15.73
CA ALA A 77 -8.97 8.31 15.72
C ALA A 77 -10.31 8.93 16.13
N VAL A 78 -11.42 8.26 15.81
CA VAL A 78 -12.77 8.73 16.17
C VAL A 78 -13.08 8.43 17.65
N THR A 79 -12.67 7.26 18.13
CA THR A 79 -13.00 6.78 19.48
C THR A 79 -12.06 7.31 20.55
N ARG A 80 -10.77 7.52 20.22
CA ARG A 80 -9.71 7.99 21.13
C ARG A 80 -8.78 9.00 20.42
N PRO A 81 -9.29 10.20 20.08
CA PRO A 81 -8.51 11.24 19.41
C PRO A 81 -7.28 11.68 20.24
N ASP A 82 -7.38 11.62 21.56
CA ASP A 82 -6.29 11.90 22.50
C ASP A 82 -5.09 10.95 22.32
N ILE A 83 -5.36 9.66 22.14
CA ILE A 83 -4.32 8.65 21.89
C ILE A 83 -3.83 8.72 20.43
N SER A 84 -4.76 8.80 19.48
CA SER A 84 -4.45 8.84 18.05
C SER A 84 -3.51 9.99 17.70
N THR A 85 -3.73 11.17 18.30
CA THR A 85 -2.85 12.34 18.13
C THR A 85 -1.41 12.06 18.58
N GLN A 86 -1.22 11.39 19.71
CA GLN A 86 0.12 11.03 20.20
C GLN A 86 0.82 10.00 19.30
N ILE A 87 0.06 9.02 18.79
CA ILE A 87 0.58 8.05 17.81
C ILE A 87 0.99 8.79 16.53
N ARG A 88 0.18 9.76 16.09
CA ARG A 88 0.47 10.58 14.91
C ARG A 88 1.77 11.37 15.05
N PHE A 89 2.02 12.01 16.19
CA PHE A 89 3.29 12.71 16.42
C PHE A 89 4.49 11.77 16.33
N ARG A 90 4.43 10.60 16.98
CA ARG A 90 5.52 9.61 16.90
C ARG A 90 5.72 9.09 15.48
N LYS A 91 4.64 8.86 14.73
CA LYS A 91 4.74 8.44 13.33
C LYS A 91 5.40 9.52 12.49
N LEU A 92 5.03 10.78 12.68
CA LEU A 92 5.61 11.92 11.95
C LEU A 92 7.13 12.01 12.18
N GLU A 93 7.59 11.87 13.42
CA GLU A 93 9.04 11.83 13.73
C GLU A 93 9.76 10.71 12.96
N GLU A 94 9.17 9.51 12.90
CA GLU A 94 9.75 8.39 12.13
C GLU A 94 9.74 8.67 10.62
N LEU A 95 8.70 9.31 10.08
CA LEU A 95 8.67 9.70 8.68
C LEU A 95 9.76 10.72 8.34
N GLN A 96 10.02 11.69 9.21
CA GLN A 96 11.09 12.67 9.03
C GLN A 96 12.48 12.00 9.01
N LYS A 97 12.71 11.01 9.89
CA LYS A 97 13.95 10.21 9.87
C LYS A 97 14.11 9.43 8.57
N ASN A 98 13.01 8.84 8.08
CA ASN A 98 13.02 8.12 6.80
C ASN A 98 13.29 9.06 5.63
N GLN A 99 12.70 10.26 5.62
CA GLN A 99 13.00 11.29 4.62
C GLN A 99 14.46 11.71 4.64
N ALA A 100 15.04 11.94 5.83
CA ALA A 100 16.46 12.25 5.95
C ALA A 100 17.35 11.11 5.44
N THR A 101 16.96 9.85 5.70
CA THR A 101 17.67 8.67 5.20
C THR A 101 17.62 8.60 3.67
N ILE A 102 16.45 8.84 3.08
CA ILE A 102 16.26 8.81 1.63
C ILE A 102 16.97 10.01 0.97
N ALA A 103 16.91 11.21 1.56
CA ALA A 103 17.54 12.42 1.02
C ALA A 103 19.08 12.32 0.91
N ALA A 104 19.72 11.45 1.71
CA ALA A 104 21.14 11.16 1.58
C ALA A 104 21.52 10.38 0.31
N ASP A 105 20.52 9.82 -0.39
CA ASP A 105 20.65 9.12 -1.67
C ASP A 105 20.35 10.10 -2.83
N THR A 106 21.32 10.36 -3.71
CA THR A 106 21.30 11.54 -4.60
C THR A 106 20.45 11.41 -5.86
N ASP A 107 19.86 10.24 -6.14
CA ASP A 107 19.29 9.89 -7.46
C ASP A 107 17.75 9.83 -7.53
N HIS A 108 17.02 10.52 -6.65
CA HIS A 108 15.56 10.45 -6.63
C HIS A 108 14.86 11.81 -6.70
N THR A 109 13.74 11.84 -7.42
CA THR A 109 12.93 13.06 -7.64
C THR A 109 11.65 13.08 -6.80
N ALA A 110 11.20 11.93 -6.29
CA ALA A 110 10.00 11.80 -5.47
C ALA A 110 10.13 10.71 -4.42
N VAL A 111 9.44 10.88 -3.29
CA VAL A 111 9.29 9.87 -2.24
C VAL A 111 7.80 9.57 -2.05
N LYS A 112 7.44 8.29 -2.10
CA LYS A 112 6.05 7.83 -1.90
C LYS A 112 5.97 6.82 -0.75
N MET A 113 4.86 6.85 -0.02
CA MET A 113 4.56 5.88 1.01
C MET A 113 3.50 4.89 0.54
N LEU A 114 3.88 3.63 0.38
CA LEU A 114 2.99 2.56 -0.02
C LEU A 114 2.40 1.83 1.18
N THR A 115 1.18 1.32 1.03
CA THR A 115 0.56 0.40 1.97
C THR A 115 -0.34 -0.61 1.28
N SER A 116 -0.66 -1.70 1.96
CA SER A 116 -1.61 -2.74 1.54
C SER A 116 -2.95 -2.66 2.27
N CYS A 117 -3.20 -1.60 3.06
CA CYS A 117 -4.45 -1.43 3.81
C CYS A 117 -5.16 -0.11 3.44
N PRO A 118 -6.43 -0.12 2.97
CA PRO A 118 -7.17 1.10 2.65
C PRO A 118 -7.36 2.02 3.86
N SER A 119 -7.57 1.46 5.05
CA SER A 119 -7.68 2.26 6.27
C SER A 119 -6.36 2.91 6.66
N CYS A 120 -5.22 2.25 6.38
CA CYS A 120 -3.92 2.88 6.57
C CYS A 120 -3.69 3.97 5.54
N LEU A 121 -4.07 3.75 4.28
CA LEU A 121 -3.94 4.75 3.21
C LEU A 121 -4.63 6.07 3.59
N GLN A 122 -5.87 6.01 4.06
CA GLN A 122 -6.60 7.19 4.54
C GLN A 122 -5.86 7.90 5.69
N GLY A 123 -5.30 7.14 6.62
CA GLY A 123 -4.52 7.67 7.74
C GLY A 123 -3.20 8.31 7.31
N LEU A 124 -2.47 7.63 6.43
CA LEU A 124 -1.17 8.05 5.92
C LEU A 124 -1.27 9.30 5.05
N ALA A 125 -2.37 9.46 4.30
CA ALA A 125 -2.63 10.68 3.52
C ALA A 125 -2.66 11.95 4.39
N ARG A 126 -3.02 11.84 5.68
CA ARG A 126 -3.05 12.98 6.63
C ARG A 126 -1.67 13.49 7.04
N TYR A 127 -0.59 12.81 6.64
CA TYR A 127 0.79 13.26 6.86
C TYR A 127 1.34 14.04 5.67
N GLN A 128 0.65 14.06 4.52
CA GLN A 128 1.13 14.74 3.32
C GLN A 128 1.35 16.24 3.54
N GLY A 129 0.49 16.90 4.32
CA GLY A 129 0.67 18.33 4.63
C GLY A 129 1.93 18.63 5.43
N ASP A 130 2.36 17.72 6.30
CA ASP A 130 3.52 17.91 7.19
C ASP A 130 4.83 17.42 6.55
N THR A 131 4.75 16.45 5.63
CA THR A 131 5.93 15.75 5.08
C THR A 131 6.13 15.97 3.58
N GLY A 132 5.08 16.34 2.84
CA GLY A 132 5.07 16.32 1.38
C GLY A 132 5.04 14.92 0.76
N ILE A 133 5.04 13.84 1.56
CA ILE A 133 5.01 12.47 1.07
C ILE A 133 3.58 12.09 0.68
N GLU A 134 3.40 11.69 -0.57
CA GLU A 134 2.14 11.12 -1.05
C GLU A 134 2.02 9.66 -0.60
N ALA A 135 0.85 9.28 -0.08
CA ALA A 135 0.53 7.90 0.26
C ALA A 135 -0.27 7.25 -0.87
N ASP A 136 0.06 6.02 -1.23
CA ASP A 136 -0.67 5.24 -2.24
C ASP A 136 -0.80 3.76 -1.84
N TYR A 137 -1.68 3.06 -2.53
CA TYR A 137 -1.84 1.62 -2.41
C TYR A 137 -0.90 0.92 -3.39
N ILE A 138 -0.22 -0.16 -2.96
CA ILE A 138 0.83 -0.80 -3.79
C ILE A 138 0.30 -1.18 -5.18
N VAL A 139 -0.87 -1.83 -5.29
CA VAL A 139 -1.40 -2.22 -6.61
C VAL A 139 -1.82 -1.03 -7.48
N VAL A 140 -2.20 0.10 -6.88
CA VAL A 140 -2.57 1.32 -7.62
C VAL A 140 -1.32 1.96 -8.20
N GLU A 141 -0.26 2.08 -7.40
CA GLU A 141 1.04 2.55 -7.87
C GLU A 141 1.54 1.64 -9.00
N MET A 142 1.48 0.32 -8.81
CA MET A 142 1.89 -0.63 -9.85
C MET A 142 1.07 -0.49 -11.14
N ALA A 143 -0.25 -0.30 -11.03
CA ALA A 143 -1.11 -0.13 -12.19
C ALA A 143 -0.76 1.14 -12.98
N LYS A 144 -0.43 2.26 -12.31
CA LYS A 144 0.02 3.49 -12.98
C LYS A 144 1.27 3.26 -13.82
N HIS A 145 2.26 2.53 -13.29
CA HIS A 145 3.50 2.22 -14.01
C HIS A 145 3.30 1.20 -15.14
N LEU A 146 2.52 0.15 -14.91
CA LEU A 146 2.37 -0.96 -15.87
C LEU A 146 1.33 -0.70 -16.96
N LEU A 147 0.26 0.03 -16.62
CA LEU A 147 -0.89 0.25 -17.49
C LEU A 147 -1.02 1.72 -17.95
N GLY A 148 -0.18 2.62 -17.41
CA GLY A 148 -0.16 4.05 -17.70
C GLY A 148 -1.11 4.87 -16.81
N GLU A 149 -0.93 6.20 -16.79
CA GLU A 149 -1.68 7.13 -15.93
C GLU A 149 -3.21 7.05 -16.09
N ASN A 150 -3.70 6.71 -17.29
CA ASN A 150 -5.12 6.60 -17.59
C ASN A 150 -5.74 5.23 -17.28
N TRP A 151 -4.99 4.32 -16.65
CA TRP A 151 -5.42 2.92 -16.42
C TRP A 151 -6.83 2.79 -15.84
N MET A 152 -7.18 3.65 -14.88
CA MET A 152 -8.46 3.58 -14.17
C MET A 152 -9.62 3.98 -15.08
N ALA A 153 -9.47 5.06 -15.85
CA ALA A 153 -10.49 5.50 -16.80
C ALA A 153 -10.70 4.46 -17.90
N ASP A 154 -9.62 3.89 -18.43
CA ASP A 154 -9.67 2.84 -19.44
C ASP A 154 -10.30 1.56 -18.89
N TYR A 155 -9.98 1.18 -17.66
CA TYR A 155 -10.60 0.05 -16.96
C TYR A 155 -12.11 0.24 -16.80
N VAL A 156 -12.55 1.39 -16.27
CA VAL A 156 -13.97 1.70 -16.06
C VAL A 156 -14.73 1.70 -17.39
N LYS A 157 -14.15 2.30 -18.45
CA LYS A 157 -14.76 2.30 -19.79
C LYS A 157 -14.95 0.89 -20.33
N LYS A 158 -13.93 0.03 -20.22
CA LYS A 158 -14.00 -1.38 -20.66
C LYS A 158 -15.02 -2.18 -19.83
N ALA A 159 -15.02 -2.05 -18.51
CA ALA A 159 -15.96 -2.73 -17.63
C ALA A 159 -17.42 -2.34 -17.93
N ASN A 160 -17.68 -1.05 -18.16
CA ASN A 160 -19.01 -0.55 -18.51
C ASN A 160 -19.48 -1.02 -19.90
N ALA A 161 -18.58 -1.24 -20.84
CA ALA A 161 -18.91 -1.73 -22.18
C ALA A 161 -19.23 -3.23 -22.24
N GLY A 162 -18.77 -4.03 -21.26
CA GLY A 162 -18.79 -5.50 -21.30
C GLY A 162 -19.79 -6.20 -20.35
N GLY A 163 -20.60 -5.46 -19.58
CA GLY A 163 -21.62 -6.06 -18.71
C GLY A 163 -21.23 -6.07 -17.23
N ILE A 164 -21.24 -4.89 -16.61
CA ILE A 164 -21.65 -4.85 -15.20
C ILE A 164 -23.12 -5.26 -15.23
N GLU A 165 -23.41 -6.52 -14.89
CA GLU A 165 -24.75 -6.87 -14.43
C GLU A 165 -25.06 -5.91 -13.29
N ARG A 166 -25.90 -4.92 -13.59
CA ARG A 166 -26.36 -3.96 -12.58
C ARG A 166 -27.25 -4.76 -11.64
N VAL A 167 -26.68 -5.24 -10.54
CA VAL A 167 -27.46 -5.60 -9.37
C VAL A 167 -27.98 -4.29 -8.80
N LEU A 168 -29.05 -3.78 -9.43
CA LEU A 168 -29.84 -2.68 -8.92
C LEU A 168 -30.42 -3.15 -7.58
N VAL A 169 -30.12 -2.40 -6.52
CA VAL A 169 -30.91 -2.39 -5.27
C VAL A 169 -31.68 -1.09 -5.23
#